data_AF-A0A088B2F5-F1
#
_entry.id   AF-A0A088B2F5-F1
#
_cell.length_a   1.000
_cell.length_b   1.000
_cell.length_c   1.000
_cell.angle_alpha   90.00
_cell.angle_beta   90.00
_cell.angle_gamma   90.00
#
_symmetry.space_group_name_H-M   'P 1'
#
loop_
_entity.id
_entity.type
_entity.pdbx_description
1 polymer ?
#
loop_
_entity_poly.entity_id
_entity_poly.type
_entity_poly.pdbx_seq_one_letter_code
_entity_poly.pdbx_strand_id
1 'polypeptide(L)'
;MIIALFYTADLSLPMLGGAAATLAVLYGLNKAGVARLWPYLTLGIILWVFVLASGIHATIAGVLLALTIPLRLSVGKPDDPTSPLHILEHAVHPWSAYLILPVFGFANAGVSLAGITPRMLLDPVTLGVALGLFVGKQVGVFGLVIAAVRLGLAQRPAHAGWWQVYGVSLLCGVGFTMSLFIGLLAFANAPELEAETKVGVLMGSLACMVAGALVLRFAPARPFPR
;
A
#
# COMPACT_ATOMS: atom_id res chain seq x y z
N MET A 1 -7.10 0.42 7.12
CA MET A 1 -7.99 0.62 8.29
C MET A 1 -9.44 0.22 8.01
N ILE A 2 -10.02 0.57 6.85
CA ILE A 2 -11.42 0.24 6.53
C ILE A 2 -11.66 -1.29 6.54
N ILE A 3 -10.85 -2.09 5.84
CA ILE A 3 -11.05 -3.56 5.76
C ILE A 3 -11.00 -4.25 7.13
N ALA A 4 -10.11 -3.80 8.01
CA ALA A 4 -9.98 -4.37 9.34
C ALA A 4 -11.22 -4.12 10.23
N LEU A 5 -11.98 -3.03 10.01
CA LEU A 5 -13.21 -2.78 10.75
C LEU A 5 -14.35 -3.70 10.29
N PHE A 6 -14.32 -4.17 9.04
CA PHE A 6 -15.42 -4.94 8.44
C PHE A 6 -15.17 -6.46 8.36
N TYR A 7 -13.93 -6.94 8.56
CA TYR A 7 -13.55 -8.36 8.40
C TYR A 7 -13.16 -9.08 9.71
N THR A 8 -13.54 -8.55 10.88
CA THR A 8 -13.19 -9.19 12.16
C THR A 8 -14.26 -10.22 12.55
N ALA A 9 -14.01 -11.50 12.30
CA ALA A 9 -15.00 -12.56 12.51
C ALA A 9 -15.01 -13.13 13.95
N ASP A 10 -13.87 -13.12 14.67
CA ASP A 10 -13.78 -13.65 16.03
C ASP A 10 -12.79 -12.85 16.88
N LEU A 11 -13.29 -11.90 17.67
CA LEU A 11 -12.46 -11.08 18.55
C LEU A 11 -12.16 -11.83 19.85
N SER A 12 -10.92 -12.30 20.02
CA SER A 12 -10.47 -12.75 21.34
C SER A 12 -10.09 -11.52 22.20
N LEU A 13 -11.03 -11.12 23.05
CA LEU A 13 -10.84 -10.04 24.03
C LEU A 13 -9.53 -10.13 24.85
N PRO A 14 -9.05 -11.30 25.32
CA PRO A 14 -7.79 -11.37 26.04
C PRO A 14 -6.57 -11.03 25.17
N MET A 15 -6.54 -11.47 23.90
CA MET A 15 -5.43 -11.13 22.99
C MET A 15 -5.49 -9.66 22.58
N LEU A 16 -6.69 -9.10 22.42
CA LEU A 16 -6.87 -7.67 22.19
C LEU A 16 -6.34 -6.84 23.37
N GLY A 17 -6.61 -7.28 24.61
CA GLY A 17 -6.03 -6.70 25.82
C GLY A 17 -4.50 -6.77 25.82
N GLY A 18 -3.93 -7.91 25.43
CA GLY A 18 -2.48 -8.09 25.26
C GLY A 18 -1.87 -7.16 24.20
N ALA A 19 -2.54 -7.00 23.05
CA ALA A 19 -2.14 -6.07 22.00
C ALA A 19 -2.17 -4.62 22.50
N ALA A 20 -3.24 -4.21 23.18
CA ALA A 20 -3.39 -2.87 23.75
C ALA A 20 -2.33 -2.59 24.83
N ALA A 21 -2.04 -3.56 25.71
CA ALA A 21 -0.98 -3.44 26.71
C ALA A 21 0.40 -3.29 26.05
N THR A 22 0.69 -4.09 25.04
CA THR A 22 1.96 -4.01 24.29
C THR A 22 2.11 -2.65 23.60
N LEU A 23 1.03 -2.14 23.00
CA LEU A 23 1.00 -0.82 22.39
C LEU A 23 1.22 0.30 23.42
N ALA A 24 0.63 0.17 24.62
CA ALA A 24 0.84 1.13 25.71
C ALA A 24 2.31 1.14 26.17
N VAL A 25 2.97 -0.02 26.22
CA VAL A 25 4.42 -0.11 26.51
C VAL A 25 5.25 0.56 25.42
N LEU A 26 4.97 0.27 24.14
CA LEU A 26 5.63 0.92 22.99
C LEU A 26 5.50 2.44 23.04
N TYR A 27 4.29 2.94 23.32
CA TYR A 27 4.03 4.37 23.51
C TYR A 27 4.77 4.94 24.72
N GLY A 28 4.82 4.21 25.84
CA GLY A 28 5.58 4.59 27.03
C GLY A 28 7.08 4.72 26.76
N LEU A 29 7.67 3.79 26.01
CA LEU A 29 9.07 3.86 25.58
C LEU A 29 9.34 5.08 24.70
N ASN A 30 8.42 5.38 23.77
CA ASN A 30 8.51 6.56 22.91
C ASN A 30 8.49 7.85 23.74
N LYS A 31 7.54 7.96 24.66
CA LYS A 31 7.42 9.11 25.55
C LYS A 31 8.61 9.26 26.49
N ALA A 32 9.23 8.15 26.91
CA ALA A 32 10.45 8.14 27.70
C ALA A 32 11.72 8.49 26.89
N GLY A 33 11.60 8.73 25.58
CA GLY A 33 12.70 9.16 24.72
C GLY A 33 13.71 8.06 24.39
N VAL A 34 13.32 6.77 24.52
CA VAL A 34 14.22 5.64 24.23
C VAL A 34 14.50 5.58 22.73
N ALA A 35 15.73 5.93 22.33
CA ALA A 35 16.14 5.96 20.91
C ALA A 35 16.61 4.60 20.37
N ARG A 36 16.74 3.57 21.23
CA ARG A 36 17.18 2.23 20.81
C ARG A 36 16.05 1.51 20.10
N LEU A 37 16.31 0.96 18.90
CA LEU A 37 15.29 0.29 18.07
C LEU A 37 14.93 -1.12 18.54
N TRP A 38 15.88 -1.88 19.11
CA TRP A 38 15.67 -3.28 19.48
C TRP A 38 14.44 -3.54 20.37
N PRO A 39 14.16 -2.76 21.43
CA PRO A 39 12.95 -2.91 22.24
C PRO A 39 11.65 -2.76 21.42
N TYR A 40 11.62 -1.82 20.48
CA TYR A 40 10.46 -1.62 19.61
C TYR A 40 10.26 -2.81 18.69
N LEU A 41 11.33 -3.35 18.11
CA LEU A 41 11.23 -4.51 17.22
C LEU A 41 10.75 -5.76 17.97
N THR A 42 11.25 -6.02 19.18
CA THR A 42 10.81 -7.15 19.99
C THR A 42 9.35 -7.02 20.42
N LEU A 43 8.94 -5.83 20.88
CA LEU A 43 7.55 -5.56 21.24
C LEU A 43 6.64 -5.54 20.01
N GLY A 44 7.16 -5.16 18.85
CA GLY A 44 6.47 -5.23 17.57
C GLY A 44 6.12 -6.64 17.15
N ILE A 45 7.02 -7.60 17.35
CA ILE A 45 6.74 -9.04 17.11
C ILE A 45 5.66 -9.53 18.09
N ILE A 46 5.75 -9.15 19.37
CA ILE A 46 4.75 -9.51 20.38
C ILE A 46 3.38 -8.92 20.00
N LEU A 47 3.35 -7.64 19.62
CA LEU A 47 2.13 -6.97 19.14
C LEU A 47 1.55 -7.69 17.94
N TRP A 48 2.39 -8.07 16.98
CA TRP A 48 1.97 -8.82 15.78
C TRP A 48 1.31 -10.15 16.13
N VAL A 49 1.87 -10.92 17.06
CA VAL A 49 1.29 -12.19 17.53
C VAL A 49 -0.06 -11.96 18.20
N PHE A 50 -0.17 -10.96 19.09
CA PHE A 50 -1.45 -10.67 19.76
C PHE A 50 -2.52 -10.16 18.80
N VAL A 51 -2.16 -9.35 17.81
CA VAL A 51 -3.08 -8.88 16.77
C VAL A 51 -3.54 -10.04 15.88
N LEU A 52 -2.64 -10.94 15.49
CA LEU A 52 -2.98 -12.13 14.72
C LEU A 52 -3.92 -13.06 15.50
N ALA A 53 -3.63 -13.30 16.78
CA ALA A 53 -4.45 -14.14 17.65
C ALA A 53 -5.79 -13.49 18.05
N SER A 54 -5.92 -12.17 17.92
CA SER A 54 -7.17 -11.45 18.19
C SER A 54 -8.14 -11.42 17.00
N GLY A 55 -7.76 -12.01 15.87
CA GLY A 55 -8.56 -11.99 14.64
C GLY A 55 -8.45 -10.68 13.85
N ILE A 56 -7.61 -9.75 14.30
CA ILE A 56 -7.31 -8.51 13.57
C ILE A 56 -6.21 -8.78 12.53
N HIS A 57 -6.20 -8.02 11.45
CA HIS A 57 -5.17 -8.14 10.43
C HIS A 57 -3.80 -7.76 10.96
N ALA A 58 -2.85 -8.69 10.85
CA ALA A 58 -1.50 -8.53 11.36
C ALA A 58 -0.71 -7.37 10.71
N THR A 59 -1.15 -6.90 9.53
CA THR A 59 -0.58 -5.69 8.88
C THR A 59 -0.75 -4.42 9.70
N ILE A 60 -1.79 -4.35 10.54
CA ILE A 60 -2.03 -3.20 11.42
C ILE A 60 -0.93 -3.10 12.47
N ALA A 61 -0.43 -4.23 12.98
CA ALA A 61 0.65 -4.23 13.98
C ALA A 61 1.91 -3.54 13.45
N GLY A 62 2.26 -3.75 12.17
CA GLY A 62 3.41 -3.08 11.54
C GLY A 62 3.23 -1.57 11.44
N VAL A 63 2.03 -1.10 11.06
CA VAL A 63 1.72 0.34 11.01
C VAL A 63 1.74 0.96 12.40
N LEU A 64 1.11 0.31 13.38
CA LEU A 64 1.11 0.79 14.77
C LEU A 64 2.51 0.85 15.36
N LEU A 65 3.33 -0.18 15.11
CA LEU A 65 4.73 -0.18 15.51
C LEU A 65 5.46 1.02 14.92
N ALA A 66 5.37 1.24 13.60
CA ALA A 66 6.04 2.35 12.94
C ALA A 66 5.64 3.71 13.52
N LEU A 67 4.35 3.90 13.84
CA LEU A 67 3.84 5.13 14.47
C LEU A 67 4.36 5.34 15.90
N THR A 68 4.79 4.28 16.59
CA THR A 68 5.37 4.38 17.94
C THR A 68 6.88 4.55 17.95
N ILE A 69 7.57 4.39 16.81
CA ILE A 69 9.02 4.57 16.76
C ILE A 69 9.35 6.07 16.73
N PRO A 70 10.30 6.55 17.56
CA PRO A 70 10.64 7.97 17.61
C PRO A 70 11.14 8.52 16.27
N LEU A 71 10.51 9.62 15.82
CA LEU A 71 10.98 10.43 14.72
C LEU A 71 11.67 11.69 15.27
N ARG A 72 12.96 11.84 14.99
CA ARG A 72 13.69 13.08 15.30
C ARG A 72 13.66 13.98 14.08
N LEU A 73 12.98 15.12 14.20
CA LEU A 73 12.93 16.14 13.16
C LEU A 73 14.16 17.04 13.30
N SER A 74 15.07 17.01 12.32
CA SER A 74 16.16 17.98 12.23
C SER A 74 15.75 19.14 11.33
N VAL A 75 15.86 20.37 11.85
CA VAL A 75 15.58 21.58 11.08
C VAL A 75 16.49 21.64 9.85
N GLY A 76 15.91 21.75 8.66
CA GLY A 76 16.64 21.84 7.39
C GLY A 76 17.22 20.52 6.86
N LYS A 77 16.97 19.38 7.52
CA LYS A 77 17.37 18.04 7.03
C LYS A 77 16.14 17.12 7.05
N PRO A 78 15.41 17.00 5.92
CA PRO A 78 14.24 16.14 5.81
C PRO A 78 14.56 14.68 6.19
N ASP A 79 15.75 14.19 5.83
CA ASP A 79 16.25 12.85 6.16
C ASP A 79 17.46 12.92 7.12
N ASP A 80 17.19 13.14 8.41
CA ASP A 80 18.24 13.04 9.42
C ASP A 80 18.67 11.57 9.61
N PRO A 81 19.92 11.18 9.29
CA PRO A 81 20.40 9.81 9.43
C PRO A 81 20.54 9.36 10.89
N THR A 82 20.39 10.28 11.86
CA THR A 82 20.42 9.96 13.30
C THR A 82 19.03 9.65 13.87
N SER A 83 17.97 9.85 13.09
CA SER A 83 16.60 9.53 13.48
C SER A 83 16.39 8.01 13.51
N PRO A 84 15.95 7.41 14.64
CA PRO A 84 15.71 5.97 14.73
C PRO A 84 14.76 5.44 13.65
N LEU A 85 13.68 6.19 13.36
CA LEU A 85 12.73 5.80 12.31
C LEU A 85 13.38 5.77 10.92
N HIS A 86 14.18 6.78 10.56
CA HIS A 86 14.86 6.81 9.26
C HIS A 86 15.89 5.70 9.13
N ILE A 87 16.64 5.41 10.20
CA ILE A 87 17.59 4.28 10.22
C ILE A 87 16.85 2.97 9.94
N LEU A 88 15.71 2.75 10.60
CA LEU A 88 14.92 1.54 10.40
C LEU A 88 14.33 1.49 8.98
N GLU A 89 13.79 2.59 8.48
CA GLU A 89 13.24 2.69 7.13
C GLU A 89 14.29 2.32 6.07
N HIS A 90 15.48 2.93 6.12
CA HIS A 90 16.57 2.64 5.20
C HIS A 90 17.06 1.20 5.32
N ALA A 91 17.06 0.64 6.53
CA ALA A 91 17.41 -0.76 6.75
C ALA A 91 16.36 -1.72 6.17
N VAL A 92 15.06 -1.43 6.31
CA VAL A 92 13.96 -2.29 5.86
C VAL A 92 13.69 -2.17 4.36
N HIS A 93 13.87 -0.98 3.78
CA HIS A 93 13.58 -0.71 2.37
C HIS A 93 14.19 -1.72 1.39
N PRO A 94 15.50 -2.06 1.41
CA PRO A 94 16.08 -3.01 0.47
C PRO A 94 15.49 -4.43 0.64
N TRP A 95 15.26 -4.88 1.87
CA TRP A 95 14.61 -6.18 2.10
C TRP A 95 13.17 -6.18 1.59
N SER A 96 12.44 -5.08 1.80
CA SER A 96 11.08 -4.92 1.30
C SER A 96 11.03 -4.95 -0.23
N ALA A 97 11.83 -4.12 -0.88
CA ALA A 97 11.82 -3.92 -2.33
C ALA A 97 12.38 -5.12 -3.12
N TYR A 98 13.45 -5.75 -2.62
CA TYR A 98 14.19 -6.78 -3.37
C TYR A 98 13.92 -8.21 -2.92
N LEU A 99 13.35 -8.44 -1.73
CA LEU A 99 13.04 -9.78 -1.23
C LEU A 99 11.54 -9.97 -0.96
N ILE A 100 10.98 -9.18 -0.05
CA ILE A 100 9.60 -9.38 0.42
C ILE A 100 8.60 -9.17 -0.71
N LEU A 101 8.72 -8.07 -1.45
CA LEU A 101 7.78 -7.73 -2.53
C LEU A 101 7.85 -8.73 -3.70
N PRO A 102 9.04 -9.14 -4.22
CA PRO A 102 9.13 -10.18 -5.23
C PRO A 102 8.61 -11.54 -4.76
N VAL A 103 8.92 -11.97 -3.53
CA VAL A 103 8.41 -13.23 -2.97
C VAL A 103 6.89 -13.19 -2.81
N PHE A 104 6.35 -12.08 -2.29
CA PHE A 104 4.92 -11.87 -2.16
C PHE A 104 4.23 -11.91 -3.53
N GLY A 105 4.77 -11.19 -4.50
CA GLY A 105 4.28 -11.17 -5.88
C GLY A 105 4.31 -12.57 -6.49
N PHE A 106 5.41 -13.31 -6.34
CA PHE A 106 5.52 -14.67 -6.86
C PHE A 106 4.50 -15.62 -6.22
N ALA A 107 4.37 -15.61 -4.89
CA ALA A 107 3.47 -16.50 -4.15
C ALA A 107 1.98 -16.22 -4.44
N ASN A 108 1.61 -14.96 -4.68
CA ASN A 108 0.20 -14.55 -4.79
C ASN A 108 -0.25 -14.20 -6.22
N ALA A 109 0.67 -13.78 -7.09
CA ALA A 109 0.37 -13.53 -8.50
C ALA A 109 0.43 -14.79 -9.36
N GLY A 110 0.90 -15.92 -8.82
CA GLY A 110 0.87 -17.22 -9.47
C GLY A 110 -0.57 -17.65 -9.78
N VAL A 111 -1.09 -17.18 -10.91
CA VAL A 111 -2.35 -17.67 -11.47
C VAL A 111 -2.02 -18.97 -12.18
N SER A 112 -2.70 -20.06 -11.81
CA SER A 112 -2.64 -21.29 -12.58
C SER A 112 -3.13 -20.99 -14.01
N LEU A 113 -2.21 -20.95 -14.98
CA LEU A 113 -2.56 -20.84 -16.40
C LEU A 113 -3.33 -22.08 -16.88
N ALA A 114 -3.15 -23.22 -16.18
CA ALA A 114 -3.99 -24.39 -16.33
C ALA A 114 -5.37 -24.08 -15.74
N GLY A 115 -6.32 -23.74 -16.60
CA GLY A 115 -7.71 -23.42 -16.22
C GLY A 115 -8.18 -22.02 -16.62
N ILE A 116 -7.31 -21.15 -17.14
CA ILE A 116 -7.75 -19.85 -17.69
C ILE A 116 -8.62 -20.12 -18.92
N THR A 117 -9.92 -20.03 -18.73
CA THR A 117 -10.88 -20.05 -19.82
C THR A 117 -11.02 -18.62 -20.35
N PRO A 118 -11.10 -18.38 -21.66
CA PRO A 118 -11.35 -17.04 -22.21
C PRO A 118 -12.58 -16.34 -21.61
N ARG A 119 -13.54 -17.12 -21.07
CA ARG A 119 -14.70 -16.64 -20.33
C ARG A 119 -14.35 -15.88 -19.05
N MET A 120 -13.27 -16.27 -18.35
CA MET A 120 -12.80 -15.60 -17.13
C MET A 120 -12.42 -14.13 -17.35
N LEU A 121 -12.04 -13.78 -18.58
CA LEU A 121 -11.73 -12.40 -18.95
C LEU A 121 -12.98 -11.52 -19.04
N LEU A 122 -14.14 -12.14 -19.24
CA LEU A 122 -15.44 -11.49 -19.36
C LEU A 122 -16.26 -11.57 -18.06
N ASP A 123 -15.74 -12.25 -17.04
CA ASP A 123 -16.46 -12.39 -15.78
C ASP A 123 -16.55 -11.03 -15.06
N PRO A 124 -17.69 -10.74 -14.39
CA PRO A 124 -17.94 -9.42 -13.83
C PRO A 124 -16.90 -8.97 -12.80
N VAL A 125 -16.33 -9.89 -12.01
CA VAL A 125 -15.30 -9.55 -11.01
C VAL A 125 -14.00 -9.17 -11.70
N THR A 126 -13.54 -9.96 -12.67
CA THR A 126 -12.35 -9.67 -13.48
C THR A 126 -12.45 -8.29 -14.14
N LEU A 127 -13.55 -8.03 -14.84
CA LEU A 127 -13.79 -6.75 -15.51
C LEU A 127 -13.95 -5.60 -14.53
N GLY A 128 -14.68 -5.81 -13.43
CA GLY A 128 -14.90 -4.81 -12.40
C GLY A 128 -13.59 -4.37 -11.74
N VAL A 129 -12.71 -5.32 -11.43
CA VAL A 129 -11.38 -5.04 -10.86
C VAL A 129 -10.49 -4.34 -11.88
N ALA A 130 -10.44 -4.84 -13.13
CA ALA A 130 -9.61 -4.24 -14.18
C ALA A 130 -10.05 -2.79 -14.49
N LEU A 131 -11.35 -2.55 -14.67
CA LEU A 131 -11.92 -1.24 -14.91
C LEU A 131 -11.83 -0.32 -13.68
N GLY A 132 -12.00 -0.86 -12.48
CA GLY A 132 -11.84 -0.11 -11.24
C GLY A 132 -10.42 0.40 -11.05
N LEU A 133 -9.42 -0.43 -11.38
CA LEU A 133 -8.01 -0.03 -11.38
C LEU A 133 -7.70 0.97 -12.49
N PHE A 134 -8.19 0.71 -13.71
CA PHE A 134 -7.89 1.56 -14.85
C PHE A 134 -8.64 2.90 -14.76
N VAL A 135 -9.97 2.87 -14.83
CA VAL A 135 -10.82 4.07 -14.87
C VAL A 135 -10.95 4.69 -13.49
N GLY A 136 -11.17 3.90 -12.45
CA GLY A 136 -11.42 4.42 -11.10
C GLY A 136 -10.25 5.24 -10.56
N LYS A 137 -9.01 4.81 -10.80
CA LYS A 137 -7.81 5.54 -10.36
C LYS A 137 -7.58 6.81 -11.18
N GLN A 138 -7.86 6.78 -12.47
CA GLN A 138 -7.82 7.98 -13.31
C GLN A 138 -8.82 9.02 -12.79
N VAL A 139 -10.10 8.66 -12.67
CA VAL A 139 -11.16 9.57 -12.21
C VAL A 139 -10.87 10.09 -10.81
N GLY A 140 -10.46 9.21 -9.88
CA GLY A 140 -10.17 9.59 -8.50
C GLY A 140 -8.94 10.50 -8.38
N VAL A 141 -7.79 10.07 -8.89
CA VAL A 141 -6.52 10.81 -8.71
C VAL A 141 -6.52 12.07 -9.56
N PHE A 142 -6.78 11.95 -10.87
CA PHE A 142 -6.75 13.10 -11.77
C PHE A 142 -7.86 14.11 -11.47
N GLY A 143 -9.07 13.61 -11.18
CA GLY A 143 -10.22 14.45 -10.82
C GLY A 143 -9.96 15.24 -9.54
N LEU A 144 -9.41 14.61 -8.50
CA LEU A 144 -9.11 15.28 -7.23
C LEU A 144 -7.95 16.27 -7.37
N VAL A 145 -6.93 15.97 -8.18
CA VAL A 145 -5.86 16.93 -8.50
C VAL A 145 -6.43 18.14 -9.24
N ILE A 146 -7.29 17.96 -10.23
CA ILE A 146 -7.96 19.08 -10.93
C ILE A 146 -8.79 19.91 -9.95
N ALA A 147 -9.58 19.26 -9.08
CA ALA A 147 -10.41 19.94 -8.10
C ALA A 147 -9.55 20.77 -7.13
N ALA A 148 -8.50 20.17 -6.56
CA ALA A 148 -7.60 20.85 -5.64
C ALA A 148 -6.90 22.07 -6.28
N VAL A 149 -6.46 21.95 -7.54
CA VAL A 149 -5.85 23.05 -8.28
C VAL A 149 -6.87 24.16 -8.61
N ARG A 150 -8.08 23.79 -9.04
CA ARG A 150 -9.14 24.77 -9.35
C ARG A 150 -9.66 25.52 -8.13
N LEU A 151 -9.68 24.86 -6.98
CA LEU A 151 -10.06 25.45 -5.70
C LEU A 151 -8.93 26.27 -5.05
N GLY A 152 -7.74 26.32 -5.66
CA GLY A 152 -6.58 27.03 -5.10
C GLY A 152 -5.98 26.38 -3.86
N LEU A 153 -6.36 25.14 -3.53
CA LEU A 153 -5.85 24.39 -2.37
C LEU A 153 -4.44 23.83 -2.59
N ALA A 154 -4.05 23.65 -3.85
CA ALA A 154 -2.74 23.13 -4.23
C ALA A 154 -2.24 23.75 -5.53
N GLN A 155 -0.91 23.80 -5.68
CA GLN A 155 -0.25 24.12 -6.95
C GLN A 155 0.07 22.83 -7.70
N ARG A 156 0.22 22.93 -9.03
CA ARG A 156 0.61 21.78 -9.85
C ARG A 156 1.99 21.25 -9.39
N PRO A 157 2.16 19.93 -9.19
CA PRO A 157 3.44 19.36 -8.78
C PRO A 157 4.55 19.73 -9.76
N ALA A 158 5.66 20.29 -9.27
CA ALA A 158 6.92 20.47 -9.98
C ALA A 158 6.82 21.03 -11.43
N HIS A 159 5.93 22.03 -11.66
CA HIS A 159 5.70 22.62 -12.99
C HIS A 159 5.22 21.65 -14.08
N ALA A 160 4.73 20.47 -13.71
CA ALA A 160 4.32 19.43 -14.64
C ALA A 160 3.20 19.90 -15.59
N GLY A 161 3.26 19.43 -16.84
CA GLY A 161 2.17 19.58 -17.80
C GLY A 161 0.98 18.69 -17.45
N TRP A 162 -0.21 19.04 -17.92
CA TRP A 162 -1.43 18.23 -17.68
C TRP A 162 -1.32 16.79 -18.19
N TRP A 163 -0.59 16.58 -19.30
CA TRP A 163 -0.29 15.24 -19.82
C TRP A 163 0.63 14.43 -18.91
N GLN A 164 1.59 15.07 -18.24
CA GLN A 164 2.45 14.40 -17.26
C GLN A 164 1.66 14.04 -16.01
N VAL A 165 0.81 14.95 -15.52
CA VAL A 165 -0.09 14.69 -14.39
C VAL A 165 -1.05 13.53 -14.72
N TYR A 166 -1.63 13.51 -15.92
CA TYR A 166 -2.47 12.41 -16.36
C TYR A 166 -1.70 11.09 -16.48
N GLY A 167 -0.50 11.10 -17.06
CA GLY A 167 0.38 9.93 -17.15
C GLY A 167 0.75 9.36 -15.78
N VAL A 168 1.07 10.20 -14.81
CA VAL A 168 1.30 9.77 -13.41
C VAL A 168 0.01 9.20 -12.79
N SER A 169 -1.16 9.80 -13.05
CA SER A 169 -2.43 9.28 -12.55
C SER A 169 -2.77 7.88 -13.09
N LEU A 170 -2.36 7.58 -14.32
CA LEU A 170 -2.44 6.23 -14.91
C LEU A 170 -1.52 5.25 -14.18
N LEU A 171 -0.28 5.66 -13.87
CA LEU A 171 0.66 4.82 -13.11
C LEU A 171 0.18 4.56 -11.68
N CYS A 172 -0.57 5.48 -11.05
CA CYS A 172 -1.24 5.22 -9.78
C CYS A 172 -2.28 4.09 -9.85
N GLY A 173 -2.70 3.70 -11.05
CA GLY A 173 -3.55 2.55 -11.33
C GLY A 173 -2.83 1.20 -11.34
N VAL A 174 -1.49 1.18 -11.26
CA VAL A 174 -0.71 -0.07 -11.14
C VAL A 174 -0.83 -0.58 -9.71
N GLY A 175 -1.92 -1.29 -9.44
CA GLY A 175 -2.25 -1.81 -8.11
C GLY A 175 -1.52 -3.10 -7.74
N PHE A 176 -1.08 -3.88 -8.74
CA PHE A 176 -0.41 -5.18 -8.64
C PHE A 176 -0.40 -5.80 -7.24
N THR A 177 0.70 -5.66 -6.47
CA THR A 177 0.85 -6.32 -5.17
C THR A 177 -0.16 -5.87 -4.11
N MET A 178 -0.44 -4.57 -4.01
CA MET A 178 -1.43 -4.08 -3.04
C MET A 178 -2.84 -4.51 -3.42
N SER A 179 -3.18 -4.56 -4.70
CA SER A 179 -4.50 -5.03 -5.15
C SER A 179 -4.64 -6.55 -5.02
N LEU A 180 -3.59 -7.33 -5.28
CA LEU A 180 -3.56 -8.77 -5.00
C LEU A 180 -3.75 -9.02 -3.51
N PHE A 181 -3.04 -8.29 -2.65
CA PHE A 181 -3.20 -8.37 -1.20
C PHE A 181 -4.64 -8.10 -0.76
N ILE A 182 -5.25 -7.03 -1.27
CA ILE A 182 -6.64 -6.68 -0.94
C ILE A 182 -7.62 -7.73 -1.48
N GLY A 183 -7.37 -8.30 -2.65
CA GLY A 183 -8.16 -9.39 -3.22
C GLY A 183 -8.15 -10.65 -2.35
N LEU A 184 -6.99 -11.04 -1.83
CA LEU A 184 -6.85 -12.17 -0.89
C LEU A 184 -7.70 -11.98 0.37
N LEU A 185 -7.74 -10.75 0.89
CA LEU A 185 -8.55 -10.44 2.07
C LEU A 185 -10.05 -10.41 1.76
N ALA A 186 -10.42 -9.87 0.59
CA ALA A 186 -11.81 -9.71 0.20
C ALA A 186 -12.49 -11.04 -0.20
N PHE A 187 -11.74 -11.99 -0.75
CA PHE A 187 -12.26 -13.24 -1.27
C PHE A 187 -11.70 -14.48 -0.56
N ALA A 188 -11.22 -14.33 0.68
CA ALA A 188 -10.61 -15.42 1.47
C ALA A 188 -11.48 -16.69 1.57
N ASN A 189 -12.81 -16.54 1.50
CA ASN A 189 -13.77 -17.66 1.59
C ASN A 189 -14.31 -18.12 0.22
N ALA A 190 -13.84 -17.55 -0.89
CA ALA A 190 -14.34 -17.81 -2.24
C ALA A 190 -13.18 -17.95 -3.26
N PRO A 191 -12.57 -19.15 -3.37
CA PRO A 191 -11.38 -19.39 -4.18
C PRO A 191 -11.54 -19.05 -5.67
N GLU A 192 -12.75 -19.22 -6.23
CA GLU A 192 -13.04 -18.90 -7.64
C GLU A 192 -12.94 -17.39 -7.89
N LEU A 193 -13.53 -16.58 -7.01
CA LEU A 193 -13.49 -15.11 -7.11
C LEU A 193 -12.08 -14.56 -6.85
N GLU A 194 -11.28 -15.25 -6.04
CA GLU A 194 -9.87 -14.91 -5.85
C GLU A 194 -9.09 -15.06 -7.15
N ALA A 195 -9.29 -16.16 -7.89
CA ALA A 195 -8.64 -16.39 -9.17
C ALA A 195 -9.04 -15.33 -10.22
N GLU A 196 -10.33 -15.02 -10.35
CA GLU A 196 -10.84 -13.95 -11.21
C GLU A 196 -10.24 -12.59 -10.84
N THR A 197 -10.17 -12.28 -9.54
CA THR A 197 -9.57 -11.05 -9.03
C THR A 197 -8.11 -10.94 -9.41
N LYS A 198 -7.31 -12.01 -9.27
CA LYS A 198 -5.89 -12.01 -9.67
C LYS A 198 -5.74 -11.69 -11.15
N VAL A 199 -6.56 -12.31 -12.01
CA VAL A 199 -6.56 -12.03 -13.46
C VAL A 199 -6.94 -10.58 -13.73
N GLY A 200 -7.98 -10.05 -13.08
CA GLY A 200 -8.42 -8.66 -13.22
C GLY A 200 -7.35 -7.65 -12.78
N VAL A 201 -6.67 -7.91 -11.66
CA VAL A 201 -5.56 -7.08 -11.18
C VAL A 201 -4.39 -7.07 -12.17
N LEU A 202 -4.01 -8.22 -12.70
CA LEU A 202 -2.92 -8.34 -13.68
C LEU A 202 -3.25 -7.58 -14.96
N MET A 203 -4.45 -7.79 -15.52
CA MET A 203 -4.90 -7.10 -16.73
C MET A 203 -5.00 -5.58 -16.53
N GLY A 204 -5.67 -5.14 -15.46
CA GLY A 204 -5.82 -3.71 -15.16
C GLY A 204 -4.47 -3.03 -14.93
N SER A 205 -3.58 -3.66 -14.15
CA SER A 205 -2.25 -3.11 -13.87
C SER A 205 -1.38 -3.04 -15.13
N LEU A 206 -1.44 -4.04 -16.00
CA LEU A 206 -0.73 -4.02 -17.28
C LEU A 206 -1.26 -2.92 -18.20
N ALA A 207 -2.59 -2.76 -18.30
CA ALA A 207 -3.20 -1.68 -19.08
C ALA A 207 -2.79 -0.30 -18.56
N CYS A 208 -2.83 -0.08 -17.25
CA CYS A 208 -2.35 1.14 -16.59
C CYS A 208 -0.86 1.41 -16.88
N MET A 209 -0.02 0.37 -16.78
CA MET A 209 1.41 0.47 -17.02
C MET A 209 1.72 0.86 -18.46
N VAL A 210 1.13 0.17 -19.44
CA VAL A 210 1.34 0.44 -20.87
C VAL A 210 0.80 1.83 -21.23
N ALA A 211 -0.44 2.15 -20.85
CA ALA A 211 -1.03 3.45 -21.15
C ALA A 211 -0.28 4.60 -20.48
N GLY A 212 0.08 4.46 -19.20
CA GLY A 212 0.86 5.46 -18.46
C GLY A 212 2.24 5.67 -19.06
N ALA A 213 2.95 4.60 -19.42
CA ALA A 213 4.24 4.68 -20.09
C ALA A 213 4.14 5.37 -21.46
N LEU A 214 3.12 5.06 -22.27
CA LEU A 214 2.90 5.69 -23.57
C LEU A 214 2.60 7.19 -23.41
N VAL A 215 1.68 7.56 -22.52
CA VAL A 215 1.32 8.97 -22.26
C VAL A 215 2.54 9.76 -21.80
N LEU A 216 3.34 9.22 -20.87
CA LEU A 216 4.53 9.90 -20.37
C LEU A 216 5.65 9.99 -21.41
N ARG A 217 5.80 8.98 -22.28
CA ARG A 217 6.79 8.99 -23.36
C ARG A 217 6.51 10.08 -24.40
N PHE A 218 5.24 10.34 -24.70
CA PHE A 218 4.83 11.37 -25.67
C PHE A 218 4.45 12.71 -25.04
N ALA A 219 4.49 12.82 -23.70
CA ALA A 219 4.19 14.07 -23.02
C ALA A 219 5.25 15.13 -23.35
N PRO A 220 4.86 16.35 -23.74
CA PRO A 220 5.81 17.39 -24.08
C PRO A 220 6.64 17.77 -22.86
N ALA A 221 7.96 17.69 -22.98
CA ALA A 221 8.89 18.19 -21.97
C ALA A 221 8.77 19.71 -21.91
N ARG A 222 8.34 20.25 -20.76
CA ARG A 222 8.44 21.68 -20.51
C ARG A 222 9.86 22.01 -20.04
N PRO A 223 10.53 23.01 -20.64
CA PRO A 223 11.84 23.44 -20.15
C PRO A 223 11.75 23.84 -18.68
N PHE A 224 12.73 23.40 -17.89
CA PHE A 224 12.87 23.88 -16.52
C PHE A 224 13.16 25.39 -16.57
N PRO A 225 12.38 26.26 -15.91
CA PRO A 225 12.75 27.67 -15.81
C PRO A 225 14.09 27.75 -15.07
N ARG A 226 15.10 28.33 -15.74
CA ARG A 226 16.41 28.60 -15.15
C ARG A 226 16.31 29.72 -14.12
#